data_AF-A0A957MSQ6-F1
#
_entry.id   AF-A0A957MSQ6-F1
#
_cell.length_a   1.000
_cell.length_b   1.000
_cell.length_c   1.000
_cell.angle_alpha   90.00
_cell.angle_beta   90.00
_cell.angle_gamma   90.00
#
_symmetry.space_group_name_H-M   'P 1'
#
loop_
_entity.id
_entity.type
_entity.pdbx_description
1 polymer ?
#
loop_
_entity_poly.entity_id
_entity_poly.type
_entity_poly.pdbx_seq_one_letter_code
_entity_poly.pdbx_strand_id
1 'polypeptide(L)'
;LTLLDDGVAPDVLADDGQYTGFLPYDQPGDYDVTVIFDNIAGAAFYTQAGMADALDPSTSPVGDDFDRFAEIAILVDDYAGDDHGASDSDASDLLGDNSDLPGRIDTAGDVDRFRIASPEALPDVPRDAVFAAAANAATERYILRLTHFAFGMDAIVRVTTSSGTKEYATGQLAYDAYWTLPLDLAPGEVVTVDVLHKNGQSAAGQYDISFGKPLLGESAGATLYLPHVQR
;
A
#
# COMPACT_ATOMS: atom_id res chain seq x y z
N LEU A 1 -15.50 12.40 0.13
CA LEU A 1 -14.02 12.49 0.12
C LEU A 1 -13.65 13.90 -0.31
N THR A 2 -12.77 14.59 0.43
CA THR A 2 -12.19 15.85 -0.05
C THR A 2 -10.83 15.50 -0.63
N LEU A 3 -10.62 15.81 -1.91
CA LEU A 3 -9.32 15.67 -2.56
C LEU A 3 -8.57 16.99 -2.39
N LEU A 4 -7.32 16.91 -1.94
CA LEU A 4 -6.43 18.05 -1.75
C LEU A 4 -5.20 17.86 -2.63
N ASP A 5 -4.66 18.96 -3.13
CA ASP A 5 -3.40 19.06 -3.88
C ASP A 5 -2.38 19.75 -2.95
N ASP A 6 -2.11 19.11 -1.81
CA ASP A 6 -1.35 19.67 -0.68
C ASP A 6 -0.04 18.92 -0.38
N GLY A 7 0.31 17.94 -1.18
CA GLY A 7 1.47 17.07 -1.01
C GLY A 7 1.38 16.20 0.25
N VAL A 8 0.18 16.01 0.79
CA VAL A 8 -0.09 15.11 1.92
C VAL A 8 -0.80 13.88 1.41
N ALA A 9 -0.29 12.71 1.83
CA ALA A 9 -0.83 11.41 1.46
C ALA A 9 -2.38 11.37 1.49
N PRO A 10 -3.03 10.91 0.41
CA PRO A 10 -2.46 10.23 -0.76
C PRO A 10 -1.89 11.13 -1.87
N ASP A 11 -1.91 12.45 -1.70
CA ASP A 11 -1.30 13.35 -2.67
C ASP A 11 0.22 13.42 -2.48
N VAL A 12 0.96 13.33 -3.60
CA VAL A 12 2.43 13.18 -3.61
C VAL A 12 3.13 14.50 -3.81
N LEU A 13 2.55 15.40 -4.60
CA LEU A 13 3.16 16.66 -5.01
C LEU A 13 2.13 17.77 -4.87
N ALA A 14 2.37 18.67 -3.91
CA ALA A 14 1.54 19.84 -3.73
C ALA A 14 1.57 20.77 -4.95
N ASP A 15 0.42 21.39 -5.22
CA ASP A 15 0.19 22.41 -6.24
C ASP A 15 0.51 21.97 -7.69
N ASP A 16 0.47 20.67 -7.99
CA ASP A 16 0.76 20.14 -9.33
C ASP A 16 -0.49 19.99 -10.23
N GLY A 17 -1.67 20.18 -9.64
CA GLY A 17 -2.98 20.07 -10.29
C GLY A 17 -3.46 18.64 -10.51
N GLN A 18 -2.78 17.64 -9.96
CA GLN A 18 -3.20 16.24 -9.89
C GLN A 18 -3.80 15.99 -8.50
N TYR A 19 -4.88 15.23 -8.46
CA TYR A 19 -5.60 14.92 -7.22
C TYR A 19 -5.65 13.42 -7.07
N THR A 20 -5.09 12.91 -5.97
CA THR A 20 -5.09 11.48 -5.65
C THR A 20 -5.95 11.22 -4.42
N GLY A 21 -6.58 10.04 -4.37
CA GLY A 21 -7.50 9.67 -3.30
C GLY A 21 -7.70 8.16 -3.22
N PHE A 22 -7.98 7.66 -2.01
CA PHE A 22 -8.48 6.31 -1.81
C PHE A 22 -10.01 6.33 -1.71
N LEU A 23 -10.67 5.43 -2.44
CA LEU A 23 -12.12 5.24 -2.35
C LEU A 23 -12.43 4.30 -1.17
N PRO A 24 -13.14 4.75 -0.12
CA PRO A 24 -13.64 3.82 0.90
C PRO A 24 -14.79 2.99 0.29
N TYR A 25 -14.75 1.68 0.50
CA TYR A 25 -15.83 0.75 0.14
C TYR A 25 -16.02 -0.28 1.26
N ASP A 26 -17.26 -0.63 1.54
CA ASP A 26 -17.65 -1.53 2.64
C ASP A 26 -18.65 -2.63 2.22
N GLN A 27 -18.96 -2.70 0.93
CA GLN A 27 -19.83 -3.71 0.32
C GLN A 27 -19.59 -3.76 -1.20
N PRO A 28 -19.93 -4.88 -1.88
CA PRO A 28 -19.85 -4.95 -3.33
C PRO A 28 -20.91 -4.04 -3.97
N GLY A 29 -20.60 -3.50 -5.15
CA GLY A 29 -21.52 -2.66 -5.91
C GLY A 29 -20.81 -1.60 -6.75
N ASP A 30 -21.63 -0.81 -7.44
CA ASP A 30 -21.18 0.33 -8.22
C ASP A 30 -21.03 1.57 -7.32
N TYR A 31 -19.87 2.20 -7.39
CA TYR A 31 -19.54 3.44 -6.69
C TYR A 31 -19.26 4.53 -7.73
N ASP A 32 -20.11 5.55 -7.77
CA ASP A 32 -19.90 6.74 -8.58
C ASP A 32 -19.08 7.76 -7.79
N VAL A 33 -17.87 8.06 -8.28
CA VAL A 33 -17.01 9.09 -7.72
C VAL A 33 -17.14 10.33 -8.57
N THR A 34 -17.80 11.35 -8.01
CA THR A 34 -17.91 12.67 -8.61
C THR A 34 -16.93 13.63 -7.96
N VAL A 35 -16.10 14.27 -8.79
CA VAL A 35 -15.22 15.38 -8.37
C VAL A 35 -15.81 16.67 -8.92
N ILE A 36 -16.05 17.63 -8.03
CA ILE A 36 -16.53 18.97 -8.36
C ILE A 36 -15.47 19.95 -7.90
N PHE A 37 -15.08 20.85 -8.81
CA PHE A 37 -14.17 21.95 -8.54
C PHE A 37 -14.86 23.25 -8.94
N ASP A 38 -14.77 24.27 -8.08
CA ASP A 38 -15.22 25.63 -8.35
C ASP A 38 -14.08 26.64 -8.16
N ASN A 39 -14.05 27.69 -8.98
CA ASN A 39 -13.09 28.80 -8.86
C ASN A 39 -13.75 30.08 -8.31
N ILE A 40 -14.73 29.94 -7.41
CA ILE A 40 -15.45 31.10 -6.86
C ILE A 40 -14.50 32.04 -6.09
N ALA A 41 -13.45 31.47 -5.48
CA ALA A 41 -12.41 32.23 -4.79
C ALA A 41 -11.42 32.94 -5.73
N GLY A 42 -11.45 32.67 -7.04
CA GLY A 42 -10.55 33.27 -8.04
C GLY A 42 -9.07 32.90 -7.84
N ALA A 43 -8.80 31.76 -7.20
CA ALA A 43 -7.46 31.32 -6.84
C ALA A 43 -6.92 30.19 -7.75
N ALA A 44 -7.70 29.73 -8.73
CA ALA A 44 -7.28 28.66 -9.61
C ALA A 44 -6.11 29.06 -10.52
N PHE A 45 -5.25 28.08 -10.77
CA PHE A 45 -4.19 28.16 -11.78
C PHE A 45 -4.45 27.13 -12.87
N TYR A 46 -4.24 27.55 -14.11
CA TYR A 46 -4.03 26.62 -15.21
C TYR A 46 -2.60 26.08 -15.07
N THR A 47 -2.44 24.77 -15.17
CA THR A 47 -1.14 24.09 -15.17
C THR A 47 -1.05 23.15 -16.37
N GLN A 48 0.14 23.11 -16.99
CA GLN A 48 0.46 22.12 -18.00
C GLN A 48 0.95 20.80 -17.39
N ALA A 49 1.21 20.74 -16.07
CA ALA A 49 1.72 19.55 -15.40
C ALA A 49 0.74 18.36 -15.45
N GLY A 50 -0.56 18.62 -15.55
CA GLY A 50 -1.58 17.61 -15.80
C GLY A 50 -1.64 17.10 -17.26
N MET A 51 -0.77 17.58 -18.16
CA MET A 51 -0.70 17.14 -19.56
C MET A 51 0.52 16.22 -19.74
N ALA A 52 0.31 15.04 -20.33
CA ALA A 52 1.32 13.98 -20.45
C ALA A 52 2.66 14.39 -21.10
N ASP A 53 2.71 15.48 -21.87
CA ASP A 53 3.90 15.89 -22.65
C ASP A 53 4.61 17.16 -22.12
N ALA A 54 4.28 17.65 -20.93
CA ALA A 54 4.83 18.92 -20.42
C ALA A 54 6.20 18.73 -19.73
N LEU A 55 7.29 18.90 -20.48
CA LEU A 55 8.67 18.81 -19.95
C LEU A 55 9.07 19.97 -19.01
N ASP A 56 8.42 21.12 -19.14
CA ASP A 56 8.62 22.31 -18.28
C ASP A 56 7.26 23.00 -18.12
N PRO A 57 6.39 22.45 -17.25
CA PRO A 57 5.01 22.91 -17.14
C PRO A 57 4.96 24.34 -16.63
N SER A 58 4.27 25.21 -17.38
CA SER A 58 4.00 26.57 -16.92
C SER A 58 2.65 26.64 -16.20
N THR A 59 2.58 27.54 -15.21
CA THR A 59 1.35 27.85 -14.49
C THR A 59 0.90 29.28 -14.76
N SER A 60 -0.40 29.51 -14.92
CA SER A 60 -0.97 30.86 -15.07
C SER A 60 -2.29 30.99 -14.31
N PRO A 61 -2.56 32.11 -13.62
CA PRO A 61 -3.81 32.29 -12.91
C PRO A 61 -5.00 32.31 -13.87
N VAL A 62 -6.11 31.71 -13.45
CA VAL A 62 -7.39 31.76 -14.17
C VAL A 62 -8.29 32.79 -13.47
N GLY A 63 -8.48 33.94 -14.12
CA GLY A 63 -9.23 35.06 -13.55
C GLY A 63 -10.74 34.94 -13.67
N ASP A 64 -11.24 34.04 -14.52
CA ASP A 64 -12.66 33.78 -14.66
C ASP A 64 -13.13 32.77 -13.60
N ASP A 65 -14.37 32.97 -13.12
CA ASP A 65 -15.08 31.98 -12.34
C ASP A 65 -15.49 30.81 -13.26
N PHE A 66 -15.28 29.58 -12.82
CA PHE A 66 -15.64 28.38 -13.57
C PHE A 66 -15.84 27.19 -12.65
N ASP A 67 -16.64 26.24 -13.13
CA ASP A 67 -16.81 24.94 -12.52
C ASP A 67 -16.21 23.85 -13.42
N ARG A 68 -15.65 22.81 -12.81
CA ARG A 68 -15.29 21.55 -13.47
C ARG A 68 -15.99 20.41 -12.77
N PHE A 69 -16.41 19.43 -13.57
CA PHE A 69 -16.94 18.18 -13.07
C PHE A 69 -16.22 17.02 -13.77
N ALA A 70 -15.94 15.98 -13.00
CA ALA A 70 -15.48 14.71 -13.50
C ALA A 70 -16.20 13.60 -12.74
N GLU A 71 -16.46 12.49 -13.42
CA GLU A 71 -17.14 11.34 -12.85
C GLU A 71 -16.44 10.06 -13.31
N ILE A 72 -16.25 9.13 -12.38
CA ILE A 72 -15.80 7.77 -12.67
C ILE A 72 -16.71 6.79 -11.93
N ALA A 73 -17.14 5.74 -12.61
CA ALA A 73 -17.85 4.62 -12.00
C ALA A 73 -16.86 3.49 -11.71
N ILE A 74 -16.86 3.02 -10.46
CA ILE A 74 -16.01 1.93 -9.99
C ILE A 74 -16.91 0.78 -9.57
N LEU A 75 -16.73 -0.39 -10.19
CA LEU A 75 -17.37 -1.62 -9.72
C LEU A 75 -16.46 -2.28 -8.68
N VAL A 76 -16.96 -2.41 -7.46
CA VAL A 76 -16.37 -3.25 -6.42
C VAL A 76 -17.04 -4.62 -6.49
N ASP A 77 -16.27 -5.61 -6.91
CA ASP A 77 -16.69 -7.03 -6.94
C ASP A 77 -15.81 -7.85 -6.01
N ASP A 78 -16.24 -9.08 -5.70
CA ASP A 78 -15.53 -10.03 -4.81
C ASP A 78 -15.16 -9.46 -3.43
N TYR A 79 -16.01 -8.56 -2.90
CA TYR A 79 -15.84 -8.02 -1.56
C TYR A 79 -16.00 -9.12 -0.51
N ALA A 80 -14.93 -9.39 0.22
CA ALA A 80 -14.97 -10.09 1.49
C ALA A 80 -15.03 -9.07 2.64
N GLY A 81 -15.80 -9.40 3.69
CA GLY A 81 -15.87 -8.56 4.90
C GLY A 81 -14.69 -8.73 5.85
N ASP A 82 -13.82 -9.68 5.56
CA ASP A 82 -12.49 -9.89 6.13
C ASP A 82 -11.63 -10.35 4.94
N ASP A 83 -10.68 -9.52 4.52
CA ASP A 83 -9.85 -9.79 3.34
C ASP A 83 -8.69 -10.74 3.65
N HIS A 84 -8.28 -10.86 4.91
CA HIS A 84 -7.19 -11.71 5.35
C HIS A 84 -7.47 -12.32 6.73
N GLY A 85 -7.60 -13.64 6.78
CA GLY A 85 -7.86 -14.34 8.04
C GLY A 85 -6.77 -14.17 9.11
N ALA A 86 -7.16 -14.33 10.38
CA ALA A 86 -6.34 -14.08 11.56
C ALA A 86 -5.55 -15.30 12.11
N SER A 87 -5.65 -16.46 11.46
CA SER A 87 -5.11 -17.74 11.95
C SER A 87 -4.14 -18.40 10.95
N ASP A 88 -3.39 -19.40 11.40
CA ASP A 88 -2.45 -20.08 10.50
C ASP A 88 -3.15 -20.87 9.39
N SER A 89 -4.44 -21.21 9.58
CA SER A 89 -5.24 -21.98 8.62
C SER A 89 -5.86 -21.15 7.51
N ASP A 90 -6.03 -19.85 7.72
CA ASP A 90 -6.62 -18.89 6.77
C ASP A 90 -5.66 -17.73 6.43
N ALA A 91 -4.41 -17.82 6.87
CA ALA A 91 -3.35 -16.90 6.50
C ALA A 91 -3.19 -16.79 4.98
N SER A 92 -3.08 -15.55 4.50
CA SER A 92 -2.79 -15.25 3.10
C SER A 92 -1.31 -15.45 2.79
N ASP A 93 -0.99 -15.99 1.62
CA ASP A 93 0.40 -16.29 1.28
C ASP A 93 1.09 -15.07 0.66
N LEU A 94 2.23 -14.66 1.24
CA LEU A 94 3.11 -13.64 0.66
C LEU A 94 4.17 -14.29 -0.19
N LEU A 95 4.03 -14.11 -1.50
CA LEU A 95 5.00 -14.59 -2.47
C LEU A 95 6.29 -13.77 -2.38
N GLY A 96 7.42 -14.41 -2.70
CA GLY A 96 8.75 -13.81 -2.58
C GLY A 96 9.18 -12.94 -3.76
N ASP A 97 8.22 -12.47 -4.55
CA ASP A 97 8.40 -11.86 -5.86
C ASP A 97 8.29 -10.32 -5.86
N ASN A 98 8.11 -9.72 -4.67
CA ASN A 98 7.84 -8.30 -4.46
C ASN A 98 6.52 -7.81 -5.10
N SER A 99 5.55 -8.70 -5.36
CA SER A 99 4.20 -8.28 -5.68
C SER A 99 3.51 -7.72 -4.44
N ASP A 100 2.79 -6.61 -4.63
CA ASP A 100 1.97 -6.00 -3.58
C ASP A 100 0.64 -6.75 -3.47
N LEU A 101 0.29 -7.10 -2.24
CA LEU A 101 -1.00 -7.65 -1.85
C LEU A 101 -1.73 -6.57 -1.03
N PRO A 102 -2.89 -6.06 -1.50
CA PRO A 102 -3.65 -5.08 -0.75
C PRO A 102 -4.28 -5.73 0.48
N GLY A 103 -4.33 -5.00 1.59
CA GLY A 103 -4.98 -5.41 2.83
C GLY A 103 -5.75 -4.28 3.51
N ARG A 104 -6.73 -4.64 4.34
CA ARG A 104 -7.68 -3.72 4.96
C ARG A 104 -7.98 -4.14 6.39
N ILE A 105 -7.93 -3.16 7.28
CA ILE A 105 -8.46 -3.30 8.64
C ILE A 105 -9.97 -3.07 8.56
N ASP A 106 -10.72 -4.16 8.56
CA ASP A 106 -12.17 -4.21 8.38
C ASP A 106 -12.95 -3.87 9.64
N THR A 107 -12.43 -4.28 10.80
CA THR A 107 -13.14 -4.14 12.07
C THR A 107 -12.22 -3.75 13.24
N ALA A 108 -12.82 -3.35 14.35
CA ALA A 108 -12.07 -3.03 15.56
C ALA A 108 -11.38 -4.28 16.13
N GLY A 109 -10.04 -4.26 16.14
CA GLY A 109 -9.22 -5.36 16.63
C GLY A 109 -8.89 -6.42 15.58
N ASP A 110 -9.11 -6.07 14.31
CA ASP A 110 -8.78 -6.91 13.17
C ASP A 110 -7.29 -7.27 13.10
N VAL A 111 -7.02 -8.45 12.55
CA VAL A 111 -5.70 -9.04 12.44
C VAL A 111 -5.56 -9.78 11.11
N ASP A 112 -4.76 -9.20 10.23
CA ASP A 112 -4.52 -9.77 8.93
C ASP A 112 -3.27 -10.63 9.03
N ARG A 113 -3.43 -11.95 8.94
CA ARG A 113 -2.29 -12.88 9.00
C ARG A 113 -1.81 -13.25 7.62
N PHE A 114 -0.50 -13.12 7.44
CA PHE A 114 0.23 -13.56 6.27
C PHE A 114 1.22 -14.66 6.59
N ARG A 115 1.46 -15.53 5.62
CA ARG A 115 2.44 -16.61 5.69
C ARG A 115 3.48 -16.44 4.60
N ILE A 116 4.72 -16.48 5.01
CA ILE A 116 5.89 -16.58 4.15
C ILE A 116 6.43 -18.00 4.31
N ALA A 117 6.40 -18.79 3.25
CA ALA A 117 6.93 -20.14 3.26
C ALA A 117 7.52 -20.56 1.90
N SER A 118 8.31 -21.64 1.93
CA SER A 118 8.75 -22.36 0.73
C SER A 118 7.54 -22.84 -0.08
N PRO A 119 7.61 -22.89 -1.43
CA PRO A 119 6.47 -23.29 -2.26
C PRO A 119 5.98 -24.71 -1.99
N GLU A 120 6.80 -25.55 -1.35
CA GLU A 120 6.42 -26.91 -0.93
C GLU A 120 5.43 -26.92 0.25
N ALA A 121 5.33 -25.81 0.97
CA ALA A 121 4.40 -25.59 2.08
C ALA A 121 3.21 -24.69 1.70
N LEU A 122 3.22 -24.10 0.50
CA LEU A 122 2.12 -23.26 -0.02
C LEU A 122 1.18 -24.11 -0.90
N PRO A 123 -0.14 -24.09 -0.65
CA PRO A 123 -1.09 -24.75 -1.55
C PRO A 123 -1.13 -24.02 -2.91
N ASP A 124 -0.95 -24.77 -4.00
CA ASP A 124 -1.24 -24.37 -5.39
C ASP A 124 -0.51 -23.14 -5.99
N VAL A 125 0.74 -22.88 -5.59
CA VAL A 125 1.57 -21.79 -6.18
C VAL A 125 2.56 -22.31 -7.25
N PRO A 126 2.73 -21.64 -8.42
CA PRO A 126 3.83 -21.91 -9.36
C PRO A 126 5.20 -21.80 -8.67
N ARG A 127 6.04 -22.84 -8.86
CA ARG A 127 7.28 -23.06 -8.09
C ARG A 127 8.42 -22.07 -8.40
N ASP A 128 8.20 -21.17 -9.33
CA ASP A 128 9.15 -20.26 -9.96
C ASP A 128 9.21 -18.85 -9.33
N ALA A 129 8.29 -18.53 -8.41
CA ALA A 129 8.19 -17.20 -7.76
C ALA A 129 8.64 -17.14 -6.28
N VAL A 130 9.31 -18.17 -5.75
CA VAL A 130 9.31 -18.44 -4.30
C VAL A 130 10.70 -18.73 -3.72
N PHE A 131 10.85 -18.55 -2.39
CA PHE A 131 12.03 -18.97 -1.61
C PHE A 131 12.21 -20.47 -1.68
N ALA A 132 13.00 -20.92 -2.66
CA ALA A 132 13.28 -22.34 -2.85
C ALA A 132 13.95 -22.92 -1.59
N ALA A 133 13.29 -23.89 -0.95
CA ALA A 133 13.93 -24.82 -0.02
C ALA A 133 14.84 -25.79 -0.78
N ALA A 134 15.83 -25.28 -1.51
CA ALA A 134 16.82 -26.16 -2.10
C ALA A 134 17.63 -26.78 -0.96
N ALA A 135 17.76 -28.11 -0.95
CA ALA A 135 18.74 -28.78 -0.10
C ALA A 135 20.11 -28.14 -0.41
N ASN A 136 20.71 -27.45 0.56
CA ASN A 136 21.92 -26.61 0.48
C ASN A 136 21.74 -25.11 0.16
N ALA A 137 20.53 -24.54 0.17
CA ALA A 137 20.39 -23.08 0.11
C ALA A 137 20.97 -22.44 1.40
N ALA A 138 21.60 -21.28 1.24
CA ALA A 138 22.12 -20.52 2.37
C ALA A 138 20.98 -19.68 2.99
N THR A 139 21.20 -19.15 4.20
CA THR A 139 20.38 -18.05 4.69
C THR A 139 20.46 -16.89 3.72
N GLU A 140 19.30 -16.40 3.28
CA GLU A 140 19.20 -15.32 2.31
C GLU A 140 18.43 -14.14 2.89
N ARG A 141 18.83 -12.93 2.48
CA ARG A 141 18.16 -11.69 2.90
C ARG A 141 17.00 -11.37 1.98
N TYR A 142 15.89 -11.00 2.61
CA TYR A 142 14.66 -10.50 2.02
C TYR A 142 14.18 -9.26 2.77
N ILE A 143 13.25 -8.52 2.16
CA ILE A 143 12.65 -7.32 2.74
C ILE A 143 11.14 -7.50 2.73
N LEU A 144 10.53 -7.31 3.90
CA LEU A 144 9.09 -7.11 4.07
C LEU A 144 8.79 -5.62 3.96
N ARG A 145 7.74 -5.25 3.25
CA ARG A 145 7.35 -3.86 2.98
C ARG A 145 5.89 -3.63 3.30
N LEU A 146 5.58 -2.46 3.84
CA LEU A 146 4.24 -1.93 3.94
C LEU A 146 4.19 -0.53 3.32
N THR A 147 3.16 -0.25 2.52
CA THR A 147 2.99 0.96 1.71
C THR A 147 1.53 1.41 1.64
N HIS A 148 1.28 2.54 0.97
CA HIS A 148 -0.06 3.03 0.61
C HIS A 148 -1.03 3.09 1.80
N PHE A 149 -0.53 3.60 2.93
CA PHE A 149 -1.36 3.75 4.13
C PHE A 149 -2.49 4.75 3.88
N ALA A 150 -3.72 4.31 4.13
CA ALA A 150 -4.91 5.13 4.01
C ALA A 150 -5.85 4.99 5.21
N PHE A 151 -6.89 5.83 5.23
CA PHE A 151 -7.97 5.77 6.23
C PHE A 151 -7.50 5.80 7.68
N GLY A 152 -6.39 6.50 7.95
CA GLY A 152 -5.82 6.66 9.28
C GLY A 152 -4.88 5.55 9.73
N MET A 153 -4.47 4.64 8.83
CA MET A 153 -3.61 3.50 9.15
C MET A 153 -2.33 3.92 9.89
N ASP A 154 -2.13 3.34 11.07
CA ASP A 154 -0.89 3.32 11.86
C ASP A 154 -0.71 1.87 12.33
N ALA A 155 0.21 1.14 11.72
CA ALA A 155 0.26 -0.30 11.82
C ALA A 155 1.16 -0.80 12.96
N ILE A 156 0.78 -1.95 13.48
CA ILE A 156 1.63 -2.85 14.24
C ILE A 156 1.86 -4.09 13.38
N VAL A 157 3.14 -4.41 13.14
CA VAL A 157 3.55 -5.59 12.41
C VAL A 157 4.17 -6.58 13.39
N ARG A 158 3.58 -7.77 13.54
CA ARG A 158 4.14 -8.86 14.36
C ARG A 158 4.71 -9.92 13.46
N VAL A 159 6.02 -10.17 13.57
CA VAL A 159 6.71 -11.20 12.80
C VAL A 159 7.08 -12.34 13.73
N THR A 160 6.57 -13.54 13.44
CA THR A 160 6.93 -14.77 14.13
C THR A 160 7.80 -15.64 13.25
N THR A 161 9.02 -15.91 13.71
CA THR A 161 9.96 -16.82 13.05
C THR A 161 10.29 -17.99 13.98
N SER A 162 11.16 -18.90 13.53
CA SER A 162 11.70 -19.97 14.38
C SER A 162 12.40 -19.46 15.65
N SER A 163 12.86 -18.21 15.64
CA SER A 163 13.51 -17.54 16.77
C SER A 163 12.55 -16.91 17.79
N GLY A 164 11.25 -16.88 17.48
CA GLY A 164 10.20 -16.25 18.28
C GLY A 164 9.51 -15.08 17.58
N THR A 165 8.60 -14.42 18.31
CA THR A 165 7.79 -13.30 17.82
C THR A 165 8.40 -11.96 18.19
N LYS A 166 8.41 -11.01 17.25
CA LYS A 166 8.77 -9.60 17.45
C LYS A 166 7.68 -8.68 16.92
N GLU A 167 7.48 -7.55 17.58
CA GLU A 167 6.50 -6.54 17.20
C GLU A 167 7.21 -5.25 16.79
N TYR A 168 6.71 -4.62 15.74
CA TYR A 168 7.23 -3.37 15.18
C TYR A 168 6.08 -2.39 14.97
N ALA A 169 6.22 -1.17 15.48
CA ALA A 169 5.32 -0.07 15.13
C ALA A 169 5.84 0.63 13.88
N THR A 170 4.98 0.81 12.88
CA THR A 170 5.36 1.49 11.64
C THR A 170 5.30 3.00 11.80
N GLY A 171 4.36 3.50 12.61
CA GLY A 171 3.91 4.88 12.54
C GLY A 171 3.01 5.09 11.31
N GLN A 172 2.55 6.34 11.14
CA GLN A 172 1.92 6.75 9.89
C GLN A 172 2.98 6.87 8.78
N LEU A 173 2.60 6.51 7.56
CA LEU A 173 3.45 6.63 6.38
C LEU A 173 2.92 7.75 5.47
N ALA A 174 3.84 8.47 4.83
CA ALA A 174 3.48 9.26 3.65
C ALA A 174 3.15 8.31 2.48
N TYR A 175 2.48 8.81 1.45
CA TYR A 175 1.97 7.98 0.36
C TYR A 175 3.08 7.27 -0.41
N ASP A 176 4.19 7.97 -0.66
CA ASP A 176 5.38 7.47 -1.35
C ASP A 176 6.41 6.86 -0.39
N ALA A 177 6.05 6.71 0.89
CA ALA A 177 6.93 6.13 1.90
C ALA A 177 6.64 4.63 2.09
N TYR A 178 7.73 3.91 2.33
CA TYR A 178 7.73 2.48 2.62
C TYR A 178 8.17 2.28 4.06
N TRP A 179 7.42 1.49 4.82
CA TRP A 179 7.99 0.83 5.99
C TRP A 179 8.67 -0.45 5.53
N THR A 180 9.91 -0.72 5.99
CA THR A 180 10.66 -1.90 5.58
C THR A 180 11.26 -2.65 6.76
N LEU A 181 11.27 -3.98 6.66
CA LEU A 181 11.90 -4.87 7.63
C LEU A 181 12.76 -5.92 6.91
N PRO A 182 14.10 -5.89 7.09
CA PRO A 182 14.95 -6.95 6.58
C PRO A 182 14.79 -8.25 7.36
N LEU A 183 14.59 -9.35 6.63
CA LEU A 183 14.49 -10.70 7.17
C LEU A 183 15.61 -11.58 6.59
N ASP A 184 16.41 -12.20 7.45
CA ASP A 184 17.36 -13.23 7.07
C ASP A 184 16.69 -14.58 7.27
N LEU A 185 16.27 -15.22 6.17
CA LEU A 185 15.49 -16.45 6.24
C LEU A 185 16.34 -17.65 5.85
N ALA A 186 16.26 -18.70 6.68
CA ALA A 186 16.81 -19.99 6.32
C ALA A 186 15.90 -20.71 5.30
N PRO A 187 16.44 -21.59 4.45
CA PRO A 187 15.62 -22.35 3.51
C PRO A 187 14.60 -23.22 4.25
N GLY A 188 13.34 -23.18 3.80
CA GLY A 188 12.24 -23.93 4.41
C GLY A 188 11.75 -23.36 5.75
N GLU A 189 12.27 -22.22 6.20
CA GLU A 189 11.69 -21.50 7.34
C GLU A 189 10.27 -21.02 6.98
N VAL A 190 9.35 -21.16 7.93
CA VAL A 190 8.01 -20.58 7.85
C VAL A 190 7.98 -19.37 8.76
N VAL A 191 7.57 -18.24 8.21
CA VAL A 191 7.39 -16.99 8.94
C VAL A 191 5.93 -16.59 8.85
N THR A 192 5.34 -16.21 9.97
CA THR A 192 4.02 -15.56 9.97
C THR A 192 4.19 -14.09 10.26
N VAL A 193 3.39 -13.27 9.59
CA VAL A 193 3.36 -11.82 9.73
C VAL A 193 1.92 -11.43 10.02
N ASP A 194 1.66 -10.84 11.18
CA ASP A 194 0.37 -10.23 11.47
C ASP A 194 0.48 -8.72 11.23
N VAL A 195 -0.46 -8.16 10.49
CA VAL A 195 -0.64 -6.71 10.37
C VAL A 195 -1.90 -6.32 11.13
N LEU A 196 -1.79 -5.32 12.00
CA LEU A 196 -2.89 -4.83 12.81
C LEU A 196 -2.89 -3.31 12.83
N HIS A 197 -4.05 -2.70 13.04
CA HIS A 197 -4.09 -1.30 13.43
C HIS A 197 -3.63 -1.11 14.89
N LYS A 198 -2.69 -0.19 15.12
CA LYS A 198 -2.14 0.12 16.46
C LYS A 198 -3.20 0.59 17.44
N ASN A 199 -4.13 1.43 16.96
CA ASN A 199 -5.36 1.69 17.69
C ASN A 199 -6.34 0.54 17.44
N GLY A 200 -6.42 -0.41 18.37
CA GLY A 200 -7.33 -1.57 18.26
C GLY A 200 -8.82 -1.26 18.34
N GLN A 201 -9.22 0.03 18.33
CA GLN A 201 -10.60 0.46 18.13
C GLN A 201 -10.84 1.06 16.73
N SER A 202 -9.79 1.17 15.91
CA SER A 202 -9.96 1.54 14.51
C SER A 202 -10.67 0.41 13.79
N ALA A 203 -11.74 0.74 13.08
CA ALA A 203 -12.47 -0.16 12.19
C ALA A 203 -12.26 0.25 10.72
N ALA A 204 -11.10 0.84 10.45
CA ALA A 204 -10.68 1.28 9.14
C ALA A 204 -9.16 1.37 9.11
N GLY A 205 -8.60 1.07 7.94
CA GLY A 205 -7.20 1.16 7.62
C GLY A 205 -6.98 0.43 6.31
N GLN A 206 -6.12 0.96 5.46
CA GLN A 206 -5.69 0.27 4.24
C GLN A 206 -4.17 0.34 4.16
N TYR A 207 -3.59 -0.70 3.59
CA TYR A 207 -2.17 -0.80 3.29
C TYR A 207 -1.98 -1.76 2.12
N ASP A 208 -0.81 -1.73 1.49
CA ASP A 208 -0.32 -2.86 0.72
C ASP A 208 0.87 -3.49 1.44
N ILE A 209 1.01 -4.81 1.31
CA ILE A 209 2.12 -5.58 1.86
C ILE A 209 2.82 -6.35 0.74
N SER A 210 4.15 -6.33 0.75
CA SER A 210 4.95 -7.14 -0.18
C SER A 210 6.19 -7.73 0.47
N PHE A 211 6.65 -8.83 -0.11
CA PHE A 211 7.82 -9.54 0.37
C PHE A 211 8.69 -10.00 -0.80
N GLY A 212 10.01 -9.93 -0.64
CA GLY A 212 10.91 -10.46 -1.66
C GLY A 212 12.34 -9.98 -1.52
N LYS A 213 13.13 -10.21 -2.57
CA LYS A 213 14.53 -9.79 -2.60
C LYS A 213 14.64 -8.27 -2.44
N PRO A 214 15.72 -7.77 -1.81
CA PRO A 214 15.98 -6.33 -1.77
C PRO A 214 15.94 -5.73 -3.16
N LEU A 215 15.15 -4.67 -3.34
CA LEU A 215 15.15 -3.88 -4.57
C LEU A 215 16.42 -3.04 -4.64
N LEU A 216 16.75 -2.57 -5.85
CA LEU A 216 17.94 -1.75 -6.07
C LEU A 216 17.86 -0.49 -5.21
N GLY A 217 18.84 -0.29 -4.31
CA GLY A 217 18.91 0.88 -3.43
C GLY A 217 18.23 0.71 -2.08
N GLU A 218 17.54 -0.41 -1.82
CA GLU A 218 16.96 -0.68 -0.51
C GLU A 218 18.02 -1.09 0.51
N SER A 219 17.94 -0.47 1.69
CA SER A 219 18.69 -0.86 2.88
C SER A 219 17.80 -0.71 4.13
N ALA A 220 18.19 -1.35 5.22
CA ALA A 220 17.40 -1.38 6.46
C ALA A 220 17.08 0.05 6.95
N GLY A 221 15.79 0.38 7.09
CA GLY A 221 15.35 1.70 7.56
C GLY A 221 15.51 2.82 6.54
N ALA A 222 15.75 2.51 5.27
CA ALA A 222 15.75 3.51 4.20
C ALA A 222 14.31 3.80 3.76
N THR A 223 13.92 5.07 3.83
CA THR A 223 12.83 5.61 3.01
C THR A 223 13.38 5.71 1.58
N LEU A 224 13.16 4.69 0.76
CA LEU A 224 13.55 4.77 -0.65
C LEU A 224 12.53 5.64 -1.38
N TYR A 225 12.90 6.88 -1.66
CA TYR A 225 12.17 7.72 -2.59
C TYR A 225 12.25 7.10 -3.99
N LEU A 226 11.13 6.60 -4.50
CA LEU A 226 11.03 6.31 -5.92
C LEU A 226 10.79 7.66 -6.63
N PRO A 227 11.72 8.13 -7.49
CA PRO A 227 11.45 9.31 -8.28
C PRO A 227 10.22 9.03 -9.15
N HIS A 228 9.21 9.88 -9.03
CA HIS A 228 8.05 9.85 -9.90
C HIS A 228 8.54 10.09 -11.33
N VAL A 229 8.64 9.04 -12.14
CA VAL A 229 8.94 9.18 -13.56
C VAL A 229 7.62 9.53 -14.23
N GLN A 230 7.31 10.83 -14.30
CA GLN A 230 6.29 11.32 -15.23
C GLN A 230 6.67 10.83 -16.63
N ARG A 231 5.80 10.03 -17.24
CA ARG A 231 5.93 9.56 -18.62
C ARG A 231 5.09 10.41 -19.53
#